data_AF-A0A661CTR6-F1
#
_entry.id   AF-A0A661CTR6-F1
#
_cell.length_a   1.000
_cell.length_b   1.000
_cell.length_c   1.000
_cell.angle_alpha   90.00
_cell.angle_beta   90.00
_cell.angle_gamma   90.00
#
_symmetry.space_group_name_H-M   'P 1'
#
loop_
_entity.id
_entity.type
_entity.pdbx_description
1 polymer ?
#
loop_
_entity_poly.entity_id
_entity_poly.type
_entity_poly.pdbx_seq_one_letter_code
_entity_poly.pdbx_strand_id
1 'polypeptide(L)'
;MSIDDANGILQGSDDPATEYFKKKTSSQLTELFRPSIENSLNQVGTTKYYNDLTREISAIPFVGENVALDLPDYVTEQALNGLFTVIAQEEKKICENPAARTTKLLKQVFGS
;
A
#
# COMPACT_ATOMS: atom_id res chain seq x y z
N MET A 1 21.37 -3.10 0.00
CA MET A 1 21.22 -2.20 1.17
C MET A 1 22.54 -1.48 1.29
N SER A 2 22.58 -0.18 0.93
CA SER A 2 23.74 0.64 1.29
C SER A 2 23.53 1.16 2.71
N ILE A 3 24.62 1.43 3.43
CA ILE A 3 24.58 2.10 4.75
C ILE A 3 23.94 3.50 4.61
N ASP A 4 24.00 4.10 3.43
CA ASP A 4 23.35 5.39 3.12
C ASP A 4 21.82 5.31 3.17
N ASP A 5 21.22 4.16 2.83
CA ASP A 5 19.77 3.96 2.92
C ASP A 5 19.31 4.01 4.40
N ALA A 6 20.15 3.57 5.33
CA ALA A 6 19.82 3.54 6.77
C ALA A 6 19.86 4.94 7.41
N ASN A 7 20.73 5.84 6.94
CA ASN A 7 20.80 7.22 7.44
C ASN A 7 19.66 8.10 6.90
N GLY A 8 19.23 7.88 5.65
CA GLY A 8 18.07 8.57 5.08
C GLY A 8 16.76 8.16 5.75
N ILE A 9 16.69 6.91 6.24
CA ILE A 9 15.60 6.43 7.08
C ILE A 9 15.57 7.22 8.41
N LEU A 10 16.68 7.39 9.10
CA LEU A 10 16.65 7.97 10.46
C LEU A 10 16.33 9.48 10.60
N GLN A 11 16.33 10.27 9.51
CA GLN A 11 16.37 11.74 9.63
C GLN A 11 15.22 12.52 8.98
N GLY A 12 14.32 11.89 8.22
CA GLY A 12 13.40 12.63 7.33
C GLY A 12 11.89 12.44 7.56
N SER A 13 11.43 11.31 8.11
CA SER A 13 10.01 11.00 8.28
C SER A 13 9.70 10.34 9.63
N ASP A 14 8.44 10.41 10.06
CA ASP A 14 7.96 9.79 11.31
C ASP A 14 7.98 8.24 11.26
N ASP A 15 8.01 7.66 10.06
CA ASP A 15 7.87 6.23 9.75
C ASP A 15 8.80 5.76 8.60
N PRO A 16 10.12 5.93 8.75
CA PRO A 16 11.04 5.79 7.65
C PRO A 16 11.26 4.35 7.15
N ALA A 17 11.10 3.34 8.01
CA ALA A 17 11.13 1.96 7.57
C ALA A 17 9.89 1.62 6.73
N THR A 18 8.73 2.19 7.07
CA THR A 18 7.48 2.05 6.31
C THR A 18 7.62 2.66 4.92
N GLU A 19 8.14 3.87 4.81
CA GLU A 19 8.35 4.52 3.50
C GLU A 19 9.36 3.78 2.63
N TYR A 20 10.45 3.27 3.22
CA TYR A 20 11.39 2.41 2.50
C TYR A 20 10.70 1.13 1.98
N PHE A 21 9.94 0.45 2.84
CA PHE A 21 9.22 -0.77 2.48
C PHE A 21 8.20 -0.49 1.37
N LYS A 22 7.37 0.55 1.52
CA LYS A 22 6.40 1.01 0.53
C LYS A 22 7.04 1.23 -0.83
N LYS A 23 8.14 1.99 -0.89
CA LYS A 23 8.86 2.27 -2.14
C LYS A 23 9.39 1.00 -2.83
N LYS A 24 9.78 -0.02 -2.06
CA LYS A 24 10.40 -1.24 -2.59
C LYS A 24 9.41 -2.35 -2.93
N THR A 25 8.26 -2.39 -2.26
CA THR A 25 7.34 -3.54 -2.36
C THR A 25 6.00 -3.23 -2.99
N SER A 26 5.59 -1.96 -3.12
CA SER A 26 4.25 -1.60 -3.63
C SER A 26 3.92 -2.28 -4.95
N SER A 27 4.82 -2.26 -5.94
CA SER A 27 4.55 -2.91 -7.25
C SER A 27 4.29 -4.41 -7.13
N GLN A 28 5.12 -5.12 -6.37
CA GLN A 28 4.99 -6.56 -6.18
C GLN A 28 3.74 -6.90 -5.36
N LEU A 29 3.43 -6.09 -4.34
CA LEU A 29 2.22 -6.24 -3.55
C LEU A 29 0.97 -6.00 -4.39
N THR A 30 0.97 -5.00 -5.28
CA THR A 30 -0.14 -4.77 -6.22
C THR A 30 -0.39 -6.00 -7.10
N GLU A 31 0.66 -6.55 -7.71
CA GLU A 31 0.56 -7.75 -8.56
C GLU A 31 0.00 -8.96 -7.80
N LEU A 32 0.42 -9.14 -6.54
CA LEU A 32 -0.02 -10.26 -5.71
C LEU A 32 -1.46 -10.08 -5.18
N PHE A 33 -1.86 -8.87 -4.83
CA PHE A 33 -3.15 -8.60 -4.17
C PHE A 33 -4.29 -8.41 -5.18
N ARG A 34 -3.99 -7.86 -6.36
CA ARG A 34 -5.00 -7.54 -7.38
C ARG A 34 -5.94 -8.70 -7.71
N PRO A 35 -5.47 -9.95 -7.97
CA PRO A 35 -6.37 -11.05 -8.30
C PRO A 35 -7.33 -11.42 -7.16
N SER A 36 -6.88 -11.32 -5.90
CA SER A 36 -7.73 -11.61 -4.74
C SER A 36 -8.80 -10.53 -4.54
N ILE A 37 -8.42 -9.26 -4.75
CA ILE A 37 -9.34 -8.13 -4.69
C ILE A 37 -10.38 -8.20 -5.81
N GLU A 38 -9.96 -8.50 -7.03
CA GLU A 38 -10.85 -8.67 -8.18
C GLU A 38 -11.89 -9.78 -7.92
N ASN A 39 -11.46 -10.93 -7.41
CA ASN A 39 -12.36 -12.00 -7.01
C ASN A 39 -13.36 -11.56 -5.92
N SER A 40 -12.90 -10.80 -4.93
CA SER A 40 -13.74 -10.28 -3.85
C SER A 40 -14.78 -9.28 -4.38
N LEU A 41 -14.37 -8.36 -5.26
CA LEU A 41 -15.25 -7.39 -5.92
C LEU A 41 -16.33 -8.09 -6.76
N ASN A 42 -15.96 -9.15 -7.47
CA ASN A 42 -16.89 -9.95 -8.27
C ASN A 42 -17.93 -10.66 -7.41
N GLN A 43 -17.56 -11.13 -6.21
CA GLN A 43 -18.51 -11.77 -5.28
C GLN A 43 -19.53 -10.79 -4.71
N VAL A 44 -19.14 -9.55 -4.43
CA VAL A 44 -20.05 -8.54 -3.87
C VAL A 44 -20.90 -7.84 -4.92
N GLY A 45 -20.70 -8.14 -6.21
CA GLY A 45 -21.48 -7.58 -7.32
C GLY A 45 -21.19 -6.11 -7.65
N THR A 46 -20.28 -5.46 -6.91
CA THR A 46 -19.87 -4.06 -7.11
C THR A 46 -19.24 -3.84 -8.47
N THR A 47 -18.54 -4.85 -9.01
CA THR A 47 -17.94 -4.76 -10.35
C THR A 47 -18.99 -4.51 -11.43
N LYS A 48 -20.23 -5.00 -11.28
CA LYS A 48 -21.27 -4.86 -12.32
C LYS A 48 -21.71 -3.39 -12.48
N TYR A 49 -22.16 -2.76 -11.39
CA TYR A 49 -22.65 -1.37 -11.44
C TYR A 49 -21.54 -0.38 -11.80
N TYR A 50 -20.32 -0.65 -11.34
CA TYR A 50 -19.18 0.18 -11.68
C TYR A 50 -18.80 0.03 -13.16
N ASN A 51 -18.79 -1.19 -13.69
CA ASN A 51 -18.53 -1.42 -15.12
C ASN A 51 -19.60 -0.79 -16.02
N ASP A 52 -20.86 -0.79 -15.59
CA ASP A 52 -21.96 -0.13 -16.32
C ASP A 52 -21.77 1.40 -16.32
N LEU A 53 -21.41 1.99 -15.18
CA LEU A 53 -21.06 3.42 -15.08
C LEU A 53 -19.84 3.78 -15.93
N THR A 54 -18.77 2.99 -15.85
CA THR A 54 -17.57 3.19 -16.69
C THR A 54 -17.94 3.13 -18.16
N ARG A 55 -18.79 2.19 -18.58
CA ARG A 55 -19.25 2.08 -19.98
C ARG A 55 -20.03 3.31 -20.43
N GLU A 56 -20.90 3.86 -19.59
CA GLU A 56 -21.64 5.09 -19.89
C GLU A 56 -20.71 6.31 -20.01
N ILE A 57 -19.72 6.43 -19.11
CA ILE A 57 -18.75 7.54 -19.13
C ILE A 57 -17.82 7.43 -20.35
N SER A 58 -17.32 6.23 -20.67
CA SER A 58 -16.46 5.99 -21.83
C SER A 58 -17.16 6.27 -23.16
N ALA A 59 -18.50 6.23 -23.21
CA ALA A 59 -19.29 6.54 -24.40
C ALA A 59 -19.44 8.05 -24.66
N ILE A 60 -19.04 8.92 -23.73
CA ILE A 60 -19.11 10.39 -23.89
C ILE A 60 -17.90 10.86 -24.72
N PRO A 61 -18.10 11.42 -25.92
CA PRO A 61 -17.01 11.96 -26.74
C PRO A 61 -16.23 13.05 -25.98
N PHE A 62 -14.90 13.09 -26.14
CA PHE A 62 -13.95 14.01 -25.48
C PHE A 62 -13.76 13.82 -23.96
N VAL A 63 -14.70 13.18 -23.25
CA VAL A 63 -14.60 12.91 -21.80
C VAL A 63 -14.15 11.47 -21.54
N GLY A 64 -14.73 10.50 -22.26
CA GLY A 64 -14.51 9.07 -22.05
C GLY A 64 -13.08 8.58 -22.31
N GLU A 65 -12.33 9.25 -23.20
CA GLU A 65 -10.92 8.90 -23.48
C GLU A 65 -9.99 9.16 -22.29
N ASN A 66 -10.34 10.09 -21.40
CA ASN A 66 -9.50 10.49 -20.26
C ASN A 66 -9.92 9.83 -18.94
N VAL A 67 -11.01 9.06 -18.94
CA VAL A 67 -11.62 8.49 -17.74
C VAL A 67 -11.62 6.97 -17.84
N ALA A 68 -10.45 6.37 -17.64
CA ALA A 68 -10.31 4.93 -17.43
C ALA A 68 -10.51 4.63 -15.94
N LEU A 69 -11.73 4.26 -15.58
CA LEU A 69 -12.09 3.89 -14.21
C LEU A 69 -11.88 2.37 -14.05
N ASP A 70 -10.70 1.95 -13.58
CA ASP A 70 -10.42 0.58 -13.15
C ASP A 70 -10.66 0.46 -11.63
N LEU A 71 -11.81 -0.10 -11.25
CA LEU A 71 -12.16 -0.31 -9.84
C LEU A 71 -11.24 -1.31 -9.14
N PRO A 72 -10.92 -2.49 -9.71
CA PRO A 72 -9.91 -3.38 -9.15
C PRO A 72 -8.59 -2.68 -8.81
N ASP A 73 -8.05 -1.87 -9.72
CA ASP A 73 -6.80 -1.14 -9.49
C ASP A 73 -6.95 -0.12 -8.36
N TYR A 74 -8.01 0.69 -8.38
CA TYR A 74 -8.27 1.67 -7.33
C TYR A 74 -8.42 1.03 -5.95
N VAL A 75 -9.21 -0.05 -5.84
CA VAL A 75 -9.41 -0.75 -4.56
C VAL A 75 -8.12 -1.42 -4.11
N THR A 76 -7.30 -1.92 -5.03
CA THR A 76 -5.98 -2.47 -4.71
C THR A 76 -5.07 -1.40 -4.13
N GLU A 77 -5.01 -0.22 -4.75
CA GLU A 77 -4.24 0.91 -4.22
C GLU A 77 -4.72 1.32 -2.83
N GLN A 78 -6.04 1.44 -2.61
CA GLN A 78 -6.60 1.79 -1.30
C GLN A 78 -6.30 0.72 -0.23
N ALA A 79 -6.38 -0.57 -0.59
CA ALA A 79 -6.05 -1.66 0.32
C ALA A 79 -4.57 -1.61 0.74
N LEU A 80 -3.66 -1.36 -0.20
CA LEU A 80 -2.24 -1.21 0.09
C LEU A 80 -1.94 0.05 0.90
N ASN A 81 -2.61 1.17 0.62
CA ASN A 81 -2.50 2.39 1.45
C ASN A 81 -2.93 2.13 2.89
N GLY A 82 -4.02 1.38 3.09
CA GLY A 82 -4.47 0.93 4.42
C GLY A 82 -3.43 0.04 5.10
N LEU A 83 -2.85 -0.91 4.37
CA LEU A 83 -1.78 -1.77 4.88
C LEU A 83 -0.58 -0.96 5.38
N PHE A 84 -0.07 -0.03 4.56
CA PHE A 84 1.07 0.81 4.98
C PHE A 84 0.72 1.75 6.13
N THR A 85 -0.53 2.22 6.22
CA THR A 85 -1.00 3.01 7.37
C THR A 85 -0.89 2.21 8.67
N VAL A 86 -1.29 0.94 8.67
CA VAL A 86 -1.17 0.07 9.86
C VAL A 86 0.30 -0.20 10.19
N ILE A 87 1.14 -0.44 9.17
CA ILE A 87 2.59 -0.66 9.38
C ILE A 87 3.24 0.59 10.02
N ALA A 88 2.94 1.79 9.52
CA ALA A 88 3.44 3.05 10.09
C ALA A 88 3.02 3.22 11.56
N GLN A 89 1.78 2.87 11.89
CA GLN A 89 1.30 2.91 13.28
C GLN A 89 2.06 1.95 14.19
N GLU A 90 2.39 0.75 13.71
CA GLU A 90 3.19 -0.21 14.47
C GLU A 90 4.66 0.21 14.58
N GLU A 91 5.25 0.76 13.52
CA GLU A 91 6.59 1.35 13.55
C GLU A 91 6.69 2.44 14.62
N LYS A 92 5.72 3.37 14.64
CA LYS A 92 5.65 4.43 15.64
C LYS A 92 5.59 3.88 17.06
N LYS A 93 4.77 2.86 17.32
CA LYS A 93 4.70 2.20 18.64
C LYS A 93 6.04 1.59 19.07
N ILE A 94 6.78 0.98 18.14
CA ILE A 94 8.13 0.41 18.39
C ILE A 94 9.15 1.52 18.65
N CYS A 95 9.02 2.66 17.96
CA CYS A 95 9.86 3.83 18.16
C CYS A 95 9.64 4.47 19.55
N GLU A 96 8.37 4.68 19.93
CA GLU A 96 7.97 5.30 21.20
C GLU A 96 8.18 4.43 22.44
N ASN A 97 8.16 3.10 22.29
CA ASN A 97 8.42 2.15 23.39
C ASN A 97 9.68 1.31 23.17
N PRO A 98 10.88 1.83 23.51
CA PRO A 98 12.14 1.09 23.41
C PRO A 98 12.15 -0.24 24.19
N ALA A 99 11.35 -0.39 25.25
CA ALA A 99 11.26 -1.65 26.01
C ALA A 99 10.48 -2.75 25.25
N ALA A 100 9.65 -2.38 24.26
CA ALA A 100 9.02 -3.32 23.34
C ALA A 100 9.99 -3.83 22.24
N ARG A 101 11.17 -3.22 22.07
CA ARG A 101 12.25 -3.66 21.15
C ARG A 101 12.96 -4.94 21.62
N THR A 102 12.37 -5.68 22.55
CA THR A 102 13.00 -6.84 23.21
C THR A 102 12.83 -8.15 22.47
N THR A 103 12.07 -8.18 21.36
CA THR A 103 11.96 -9.38 20.53
C THR A 103 13.33 -9.71 19.92
N LYS A 104 13.60 -11.01 19.79
CA LYS A 104 14.89 -11.53 19.29
C LYS A 104 15.23 -10.98 17.90
N LEU A 105 14.22 -10.77 17.06
CA LEU A 105 14.35 -10.21 15.72
C LEU A 105 14.72 -8.71 15.76
N LEU A 106 14.08 -7.91 16.61
CA LEU A 106 14.39 -6.48 16.73
C LEU A 106 15.76 -6.23 17.36
N LYS A 107 16.19 -7.05 18.33
CA LYS A 107 17.58 -7.03 18.85
C LYS A 107 18.61 -7.42 17.79
N GLN A 108 18.27 -8.29 16.84
CA GLN A 108 19.20 -8.70 15.78
C GLN A 108 19.33 -7.63 14.68
N VAL A 109 18.26 -6.86 14.42
CA VAL A 109 18.24 -5.82 13.37
C VAL A 109 18.72 -4.46 13.90
N PHE A 110 18.44 -4.13 15.16
CA PHE A 110 18.74 -2.82 15.76
C PHE A 110 19.71 -2.88 16.95
N GLY A 111 20.22 -4.06 17.31
CA GLY A 111 21.24 -4.24 18.34
C GLY A 111 22.64 -4.04 17.76
N SER A 112 23.00 -2.80 17.49
CA SER A 112 24.38 -2.34 17.35
C SER A 112 24.45 -0.91 17.86
#